data_AF-B0C3Z3-F1
#
_entry.id   AF-B0C3Z3-F1
#
_cell.length_a   1.000
_cell.length_b   1.000
_cell.length_c   1.000
_cell.angle_alpha   90.00
_cell.angle_beta   90.00
_cell.angle_gamma   90.00
#
_symmetry.space_group_name_H-M   'P 1'
#
loop_
_entity.id
_entity.type
_entity.pdbx_description
1 polymer ?
#
loop_
_entity_poly.entity_id
_entity_poly.type
_entity_poly.pdbx_seq_one_letter_code
_entity_poly.pdbx_strand_id
1 'polypeptide(L)' 'MGGGCTWHGIVEAMIRTSHSNFIGDISYDPEGSMFCARSSNLEALKCVAQCIRSAVTDSTVMQTALDNADKSIIE' A
#
# COMPACT_ATOMS: atom_id res chain seq x y z
N MET A 1 -2.42 5.87 14.89
CA MET A 1 -2.92 5.68 13.52
C MET A 1 -1.99 4.68 12.86
N GLY A 2 -2.52 3.57 12.33
CA GLY A 2 -1.68 2.48 11.81
C GLY A 2 -2.39 1.12 11.78
N GLY A 3 -3.62 1.10 11.25
CA GLY A 3 -4.38 -0.14 11.05
C GLY A 3 -4.17 -0.71 9.65
N GLY A 4 -4.78 -1.87 9.38
CA GLY A 4 -4.70 -2.54 8.07
C GLY A 4 -5.19 -1.66 6.92
N CYS A 5 -6.28 -0.92 7.14
CA CYS A 5 -6.88 0.01 6.18
C CYS A 5 -5.94 1.18 5.82
N THR A 6 -5.22 1.74 6.79
CA THR A 6 -4.23 2.80 6.55
C THR A 6 -3.11 2.30 5.65
N TRP A 7 -2.58 1.10 5.92
CA TRP A 7 -1.53 0.50 5.10
C TRP A 7 -2.01 0.13 3.71
N HIS A 8 -3.27 -0.29 3.57
CA HIS A 8 -3.90 -0.47 2.26
C HIS A 8 -3.87 0.83 1.45
N GLY A 9 -4.39 1.94 2.01
CA GLY A 9 -4.37 3.23 1.32
C GLY A 9 -2.96 3.70 0.94
N ILE A 10 -1.97 3.55 1.84
CA ILE A 10 -0.58 3.92 1.57
C ILE A 10 0.00 3.10 0.41
N VAL A 11 -0.11 1.77 0.48
CA VAL A 11 0.49 0.87 -0.50
C VAL A 11 -0.17 1.03 -1.86
N GLU A 12 -1.50 1.14 -1.89
CA GLU A 12 -2.23 1.38 -3.14
C GLU A 12 -1.87 2.72 -3.78
N ALA A 13 -1.76 3.79 -3.01
CA ALA A 13 -1.35 5.11 -3.53
C ALA A 13 0.05 5.05 -4.17
N MET A 14 0.99 4.36 -3.52
CA MET A 14 2.36 4.20 -4.02
C MET A 14 2.41 3.36 -5.31
N ILE A 15 1.66 2.26 -5.36
CA ILE A 15 1.59 1.40 -6.55
C ILE A 15 0.92 2.14 -7.70
N ARG A 16 -0.18 2.85 -7.45
CA ARG A 16 -0.86 3.63 -8.48
C ARG A 16 0.04 4.70 -9.10
N THR A 17 0.91 5.32 -8.30
CA THR A 17 1.77 6.42 -8.73
C THR A 17 3.02 5.94 -9.47
N SER A 18 3.66 4.86 -9.00
CA SER A 18 5.00 4.47 -9.45
C SER A 18 5.05 3.11 -10.15
N HIS A 19 4.02 2.27 -9.98
CA HIS A 19 3.99 0.87 -10.42
C HIS A 19 2.61 0.45 -10.94
N SER A 20 2.01 1.30 -11.77
CA SER A 20 0.63 1.14 -12.23
C SER A 20 0.37 -0.18 -12.98
N ASN A 21 1.44 -0.82 -13.47
CA ASN A 21 1.41 -2.14 -14.08
C ASN A 21 0.97 -3.27 -13.12
N PHE A 22 0.92 -3.04 -11.80
CA PHE A 22 0.53 -4.04 -10.80
C PHE A 22 -0.84 -3.79 -10.14
N ILE A 23 -1.57 -2.72 -10.49
CA ILE A 23 -2.85 -2.35 -9.82
C ILE A 23 -3.88 -3.49 -9.88
N GLY A 24 -3.97 -4.20 -11.01
CA GLY A 24 -4.91 -5.32 -11.17
C GLY A 24 -4.42 -6.65 -10.62
N ASP A 25 -3.14 -6.73 -10.22
CA ASP A 25 -2.52 -7.98 -9.79
C ASP A 25 -2.60 -8.18 -8.27
N ILE A 26 -2.95 -7.13 -7.50
CA ILE A 26 -2.89 -7.13 -6.04
C ILE A 26 -4.30 -6.99 -5.48
N SER A 27 -4.69 -7.92 -4.62
CA SER A 27 -5.91 -7.84 -3.81
C SER A 27 -5.54 -7.54 -2.37
N TYR A 28 -6.26 -6.60 -1.75
CA TYR A 28 -6.06 -6.23 -0.35
C TYR A 28 -7.20 -6.77 0.49
N ASP A 29 -6.85 -7.26 1.68
CA ASP A 29 -7.78 -7.82 2.66
C ASP A 29 -7.43 -7.27 4.04
N PRO A 30 -7.68 -5.98 4.30
CA PRO A 30 -7.32 -5.37 5.58
C PRO A 30 -8.23 -5.89 6.69
N GLU A 31 -7.71 -6.76 7.55
CA GLU A 31 -8.42 -7.27 8.72
C GLU A 31 -8.16 -6.35 9.93
N GLY A 32 -8.90 -5.24 10.03
CA GLY A 32 -8.86 -4.31 11.16
C GLY A 32 -7.46 -3.73 11.43
N SER A 33 -6.67 -4.38 12.30
CA SER A 33 -5.29 -3.99 12.62
C SER A 33 -4.23 -4.64 11.72
N MET A 34 -4.59 -5.62 10.89
CA MET A 34 -3.65 -6.35 10.05
C MET A 34 -3.77 -5.94 8.59
N PHE A 35 -2.64 -5.61 7.99
CA PHE A 35 -2.53 -5.38 6.55
C PHE A 35 -2.21 -6.71 5.85
N CYS A 36 -3.07 -7.14 4.93
CA CYS A 36 -2.83 -8.29 4.07
C CYS A 36 -2.95 -7.88 2.60
N ALA A 37 -1.93 -8.25 1.81
CA ALA A 37 -1.93 -8.15 0.35
C ALA A 37 -1.72 -9.55 -0.24
N ARG A 38 -2.50 -9.88 -1.27
CA ARG A 38 -2.47 -11.19 -1.94
C ARG A 38 -2.30 -10.97 -3.44
N SER A 39 -1.50 -11.82 -4.07
CA SER A 39 -1.32 -11.84 -5.53
C SER A 39 -0.75 -13.19 -5.95
N SER A 40 -1.09 -13.64 -7.15
CA SER A 40 -0.40 -14.73 -7.83
C SER A 40 0.88 -14.26 -8.56
N ASN A 41 1.07 -12.94 -8.68
CA ASN A 41 2.26 -12.34 -9.28
C ASN A 41 3.29 -12.02 -8.19
N LEU A 42 4.39 -12.79 -8.17
CA LEU A 42 5.46 -12.62 -7.19
C LEU A 42 6.10 -11.22 -7.25
N GLU A 43 6.25 -10.65 -8.45
CA GLU A 43 6.84 -9.32 -8.61
C GLU A 43 5.93 -8.22 -8.07
N ALA A 44 4.61 -8.41 -8.15
CA ALA A 44 3.65 -7.52 -7.53
C ALA A 44 3.77 -7.55 -5.99
N LEU A 45 3.95 -8.73 -5.37
CA LEU A 45 4.18 -8.85 -3.92
C LEU A 45 5.52 -8.24 -3.48
N LYS A 46 6.57 -8.41 -4.29
CA LYS A 46 7.87 -7.75 -4.03
C LYS A 46 7.73 -6.23 -4.10
N CYS A 47 6.95 -5.71 -5.04
CA CYS A 47 6.65 -4.29 -5.14
C CYS A 47 5.94 -3.78 -3.87
N VAL A 48 4.93 -4.49 -3.38
CA VAL A 48 4.28 -4.17 -2.08
C VAL A 48 5.30 -4.10 -0.95
N ALA A 49 6.17 -5.10 -0.83
CA ALA A 49 7.20 -5.12 0.22
C ALA A 49 8.18 -3.94 0.10
N GLN A 50 8.55 -3.56 -1.13
CA GLN A 50 9.40 -2.39 -1.38
C GLN A 50 8.69 -1.08 -1.02
N CYS A 51 7.40 -0.91 -1.37
CA CYS A 51 6.62 0.26 -0.98
C CYS A 51 6.56 0.41 0.53
N ILE A 52 6.25 -0.67 1.25
CA ILE A 52 6.24 -0.69 2.72
C ILE A 52 7.62 -0.31 3.27
N ARG A 53 8.68 -0.93 2.75
CA ARG A 53 10.06 -0.63 3.18
C ARG A 53 10.38 0.85 3.00
N SER A 54 10.10 1.42 1.84
CA SER A 54 10.36 2.84 1.56
C SER A 54 9.58 3.75 2.51
N ALA A 55 8.29 3.46 2.73
CA ALA A 55 7.45 4.23 3.64
C ALA A 55 7.95 4.18 5.09
N VAL A 56 8.40 3.03 5.59
CA VAL A 56 8.93 2.94 6.98
C VAL A 56 10.31 3.56 7.13
N THR A 57 11.10 3.65 6.06
CA THR A 57 12.47 4.23 6.11
C THR A 57 12.51 5.73 5.87
N ASP A 58 11.48 6.29 5.22
CA ASP A 58 11.42 7.71 4.86
C ASP A 58 10.04 8.30 5.20
N SER A 59 10.00 9.15 6.22
CA SER A 59 8.78 9.80 6.69
C SER A 59 8.15 10.71 5.64
N THR A 60 8.95 11.30 4.73
CA THR A 60 8.44 12.14 3.65
C THR A 60 7.72 11.29 2.60
N VAL A 61 8.25 10.10 2.30
CA VAL A 61 7.57 9.12 1.43
C VAL A 61 6.26 8.66 2.07
N MET A 62 6.28 8.32 3.36
CA MET A 62 5.06 7.92 4.08
C MET A 62 3.99 9.02 4.08
N GLN A 63 4.37 10.26 4.37
CA GLN A 63 3.44 11.38 4.39
C GLN A 63 2.87 11.65 3.00
N THR A 64 3.72 11.64 1.98
CA THR A 64 3.28 11.81 0.58
C THR A 64 2.30 10.72 0.16
N ALA A 65 2.56 9.47 0.54
CA ALA A 65 1.66 8.35 0.25
C ALA A 65 0.31 8.51 0.96
N LEU A 66 0.31 8.94 2.23
CA LEU A 66 -0.90 9.25 2.99
C LEU A 66 -1.72 10.38 2.36
N ASP A 67 -1.06 11.45 1.91
CA ASP A 67 -1.73 12.60 1.30
C ASP A 67 -2.39 12.24 -0.05
N ASN A 68 -1.87 11.23 -0.75
CA ASN A 68 -2.38 10.75 -2.04
C ASN A 68 -3.30 9.52 -1.93
N ALA A 69 -3.45 8.96 -0.74
CA ALA A 69 -4.28 7.79 -0.50
C ALA A 69 -5.77 8.12 -0.58
N ASP A 70 -6.56 7.16 -1.05
CA ASP A 70 -8.00 7.32 -1.10
C ASP A 70 -8.57 7.32 0.33
N LYS A 71 -9.25 8.41 0.69
CA LYS A 71 -9.83 8.57 2.03
C LYS A 71 -10.90 7.53 2.33
N SER A 72 -11.60 7.04 1.30
CA SER A 72 -12.60 5.98 1.46
C SER A 72 -12.03 4.63 1.89
N ILE A 73 -10.70 4.47 1.79
CA ILE A 73 -9.98 3.24 2.16
C ILE A 73 -9.35 3.35 3.55
N ILE A 74 -9.08 4.57 4.03
CA ILE A 74 -8.38 4.81 5.29
C ILE A 74 -9.35 4.96 6.48
N GLU A 75 -10.64 5.24 6.22
CA GLU A 75 -11.70 5.44 7.22
C GLU A 75 -12.31 4.14 7.79
#